data_AF-A0A7C5NN56-F1
#
_entry.id   AF-A0A7C5NN56-F1
#
_cell.length_a   1.000
_cell.length_b   1.000
_cell.length_c   1.000
_cell.angle_alpha   90.00
_cell.angle_beta   90.00
_cell.angle_gamma   90.00
#
_symmetry.space_group_name_H-M   'P 1'
#
loop_
_entity.id
_entity.type
_entity.pdbx_description
1 polymer ?
#
loop_
_entity_poly.entity_id
_entity_poly.type
_entity_poly.pdbx_seq_one_letter_code
_entity_poly.pdbx_strand_id
1 'polypeptide(L)' 'MKKVLIITYYWPPSGGAGVQRWVKFVKYLRDFDWEPIIYIPENPHYPVLDNSFEKDIPENITVLKYPVWEPYDLYKKFMG' A
#
# COMPACT_ATOMS: atom_id res chain seq x y z
N MET A 1 19.73 8.96 8.22
CA MET A 1 18.46 8.32 7.85
C MET A 1 17.37 8.48 8.90
N LYS A 2 16.40 9.35 8.63
CA LYS A 2 15.18 9.52 9.44
C LYS A 2 14.13 8.50 9.01
N LYS A 3 13.30 8.00 9.92
CA LYS A 3 12.24 7.05 9.59
C LYS A 3 10.90 7.77 9.42
N VAL A 4 10.11 7.37 8.43
CA VAL A 4 8.74 7.86 8.22
C VAL A 4 7.79 6.68 8.08
N LEU A 5 6.69 6.70 8.84
CA LEU A 5 5.63 5.71 8.72
C LEU A 5 4.58 6.21 7.71
N ILE A 6 4.36 5.41 6.68
CA ILE A 6 3.33 5.65 5.66
C ILE A 6 2.20 4.65 5.90
N ILE A 7 1.05 5.16 6.33
CA ILE A 7 -0.16 4.36 6.52
C ILE A 7 -1.01 4.54 5.26
N THR A 8 -1.21 3.48 4.50
CA THR A 8 -2.01 3.53 3.27
C THR A 8 -2.86 2.28 3.12
N TYR A 9 -4.10 2.47 2.69
CA TYR A 9 -4.98 1.38 2.29
C TYR A 9 -4.62 0.85 0.89
N TYR A 10 -4.23 1.74 -0.02
CA TYR A 10 -3.90 1.40 -1.40
C TYR A 10 -2.40 1.17 -1.54
N TRP A 11 -2.02 -0.10 -1.75
CA TRP A 11 -0.64 -0.56 -1.96
C TRP A 11 -0.61 -1.68 -3.01
N PRO A 12 0.48 -1.90 -3.77
CA PRO A 12 0.53 -3.02 -4.71
C PRO A 12 0.15 -4.36 -4.06
N PRO A 13 -0.64 -5.19 -4.73
CA PRO A 13 -0.99 -5.11 -6.16
C PRO A 13 -2.23 -4.28 -6.50
N SER A 14 -2.71 -3.37 -5.64
CA SER A 14 -3.83 -2.48 -5.98
C SER A 14 -3.52 -1.63 -7.23
N GLY A 15 -4.53 -1.39 -8.06
CA GLY A 15 -4.47 -0.53 -9.24
C GLY A 15 -4.98 0.88 -9.02
N GLY A 16 -4.63 1.79 -9.93
CA GLY A 16 -5.15 3.16 -9.98
C GLY A 16 -4.23 4.24 -9.39
N ALA A 17 -4.70 5.49 -9.44
CA ALA A 17 -3.89 6.67 -9.12
C ALA A 17 -3.44 6.73 -7.64
N GLY A 18 -4.20 6.13 -6.72
CA GLY A 18 -3.88 6.13 -5.29
C GLY A 18 -2.57 5.38 -4.97
N VAL A 19 -2.36 4.24 -5.61
CA VAL A 19 -1.17 3.39 -5.42
C VAL A 19 0.07 4.04 -5.98
N GLN A 20 -0.04 4.64 -7.16
CA GLN A 20 1.08 5.30 -7.85
C GLN A 20 1.75 6.34 -6.96
N ARG A 21 0.96 7.17 -6.25
CA ARG A 21 1.50 8.19 -5.34
C ARG A 21 2.41 7.57 -4.28
N TRP A 22 1.92 6.56 -3.58
CA TRP A 22 2.63 5.97 -2.46
C TRP A 22 3.86 5.19 -2.90
N VAL A 23 3.78 4.47 -4.01
CA VAL A 23 4.93 3.78 -4.60
C VAL A 23 6.03 4.78 -4.99
N LYS A 24 5.68 5.89 -5.65
CA LYS A 24 6.67 6.92 -6.01
C LYS A 24 7.23 7.64 -4.79
N PHE A 25 6.42 7.91 -3.76
CA PHE A 25 6.91 8.50 -2.51
C PHE A 25 7.93 7.56 -1.84
N VAL A 26 7.60 6.28 -1.70
CA VAL A 26 8.52 5.28 -1.14
C VAL A 26 9.82 5.19 -1.95
N LYS A 27 9.72 5.21 -3.28
CA LYS A 27 10.88 5.19 -4.19
C LYS A 27 11.80 6.39 -3.97
N TYR A 28 11.25 7.60 -4.01
CA TYR A 28 12.05 8.83 -4.03
C TYR A 28 12.39 9.38 -2.64
N LEU A 29 11.68 9.01 -1.56
CA LEU A 29 12.00 9.47 -0.20
C LEU A 29 13.41 9.06 0.25
N ARG A 30 13.88 7.88 -0.19
CA ARG A 30 15.24 7.41 0.09
C ARG A 30 16.32 8.33 -0.51
N ASP A 31 16.04 9.02 -1.61
CA ASP A 31 16.95 10.01 -2.20
C ASP A 31 17.15 11.25 -1.30
N PHE A 32 16.26 11.44 -0.32
CA PHE A 32 16.30 12.53 0.65
C PHE A 32 16.69 12.07 2.08
N ASP A 33 17.35 10.92 2.22
CA ASP A 33 17.76 10.31 3.52
C ASP A 33 16.58 9.99 4.47
N TRP A 34 15.41 9.70 3.89
CA TRP A 34 14.25 9.16 4.61
C TRP A 34 14.05 7.68 4.31
N GLU A 35 13.92 6.88 5.36
CA GLU A 35 13.57 5.46 5.27
C GLU A 35 12.07 5.27 5.49
N PRO A 36 11.32 4.89 4.44
CA PRO A 36 9.90 4.63 4.57
C PRO A 36 9.65 3.28 5.25
N ILE A 37 8.69 3.26 6.16
CA ILE A 37 8.07 2.05 6.70
C ILE A 37 6.60 2.12 6.29
N ILE A 38 6.11 1.08 5.63
CA ILE A 38 4.74 1.08 5.11
C ILE A 38 3.88 0.22 6.03
N TYR A 39 2.73 0.74 6.44
CA TYR A 39 1.69 0.00 7.12
C TYR A 39 0.49 -0.13 6.19
N ILE A 40 0.10 -1.37 5.92
CA ILE A 40 -1.01 -1.70 5.02
C ILE A 40 -1.97 -2.71 5.66
N PRO A 41 -3.23 -2.75 5.22
CA PRO A 41 -4.13 -3.85 5.54
C PRO A 41 -3.58 -5.19 5.00
N GLU A 42 -3.76 -6.27 5.76
CA GLU A 42 -3.47 -7.64 5.34
C GLU A 42 -4.58 -8.21 4.43
N ASN A 43 -5.83 -7.80 4.66
CA ASN A 43 -7.03 -8.24 3.95
C ASN A 43 -7.77 -7.08 3.24
N PRO A 44 -7.11 -6.28 2.37
CA PRO A 44 -7.80 -5.20 1.67
C PRO A 44 -8.76 -5.72 0.60
N HIS A 45 -9.79 -4.91 0.31
CA HIS A 45 -10.60 -5.06 -0.88
C HIS A 45 -10.11 -4.13 -1.98
N TYR A 46 -9.45 -4.69 -2.99
CA TYR A 46 -9.00 -3.95 -4.16
C TYR A 46 -9.98 -4.12 -5.33
N PRO A 47 -10.55 -3.02 -5.88
CA PRO A 47 -11.45 -3.10 -7.03
C PRO A 47 -10.71 -3.39 -8.34
N VAL A 48 -9.43 -2.99 -8.41
CA VAL A 48 -8.56 -3.18 -9.58
C VAL A 48 -7.20 -3.67 -9.08
N LEU A 49 -6.62 -4.63 -9.80
CA LEU A 49 -5.28 -5.15 -9.54
C LEU A 49 -4.33 -4.75 -10.67
N ASP A 50 -3.13 -4.31 -10.32
CA ASP A 50 -2.05 -3.96 -11.23
C ASP A 50 -0.69 -4.23 -10.56
N ASN A 51 -0.09 -5.38 -10.90
CA ASN A 51 1.23 -5.77 -10.38
C ASN A 51 2.37 -4.93 -10.98
N SER A 52 2.11 -4.13 -12.03
CA SER A 52 3.16 -3.36 -12.70
C SER A 52 3.78 -2.28 -11.81
N PHE A 53 3.14 -1.91 -10.71
CA PHE A 53 3.68 -0.96 -9.73
C PHE A 53 4.72 -1.58 -8.79
N GLU A 54 4.78 -2.91 -8.65
CA GLU A 54 5.77 -3.57 -7.78
C GLU A 54 7.21 -3.31 -8.22
N LYS A 55 7.43 -3.11 -9.53
CA LYS A 55 8.75 -2.80 -10.12
C LYS A 55 9.38 -1.50 -9.61
N ASP A 56 8.55 -0.61 -9.05
CA ASP A 56 9.00 0.68 -8.53
C ASP A 56 9.19 0.66 -7.01
N ILE A 57 8.90 -0.45 -6.34
CA ILE A 57 9.16 -0.63 -4.91
C ILE A 57 10.65 -0.93 -4.72
N PRO A 58 11.37 -0.13 -3.91
CA PRO A 58 12.75 -0.42 -3.55
C PRO A 58 12.90 -1.78 -2.86
N GLU A 59 13.97 -2.50 -3.18
CA GLU A 59 14.34 -3.70 -2.45
C GLU A 59 14.55 -3.38 -0.95
N ASN A 60 14.26 -4.36 -0.09
CA ASN A 60 14.42 -4.26 1.37
C ASN A 60 13.59 -3.14 2.03
N ILE A 61 12.40 -2.85 1.50
CA ILE A 61 11.45 -1.96 2.17
C ILE A 61 10.72 -2.68 3.30
N THR A 62 10.52 -2.01 4.44
CA THR A 62 9.74 -2.61 5.54
C THR A 62 8.25 -2.41 5.29
N VAL A 63 7.51 -3.51 5.16
CA VAL A 63 6.05 -3.50 5.04
C VAL A 63 5.44 -4.25 6.23
N LEU A 64 4.70 -3.51 7.05
CA LEU A 64 3.91 -4.03 8.16
C LEU A 64 2.49 -4.29 7.65
N LYS A 65 2.03 -5.52 7.79
CA LYS A 65 0.67 -5.93 7.40
C LYS A 65 -0.13 -6.29 8.63
N TYR A 66 -1.34 -5.79 8.73
CA TYR A 66 -2.26 -6.10 9.82
C TYR A 66 -3.69 -6.24 9.31
N PRO A 67 -4.49 -7.16 9.86
CA PRO A 67 -5.87 -7.33 9.45
C PRO A 67 -6.69 -6.09 9.81
N VAL A 68 -7.59 -5.69 8.92
CA VAL A 68 -8.55 -4.60 9.13
C VAL A 68 -9.97 -5.16 9.10
N TRP A 69 -10.86 -4.52 9.84
CA TRP A 69 -12.29 -4.75 9.65
C TRP A 69 -12.71 -4.10 8.33
N GLU A 70 -13.20 -4.92 7.40
CA GLU A 70 -13.55 -4.49 6.04
C GLU A 70 -15.08 -4.36 5.91
N PRO A 71 -15.64 -3.14 5.97
CA PRO A 71 -17.09 -2.94 5.91
C PRO A 71 -17.68 -3.40 4.57
N TYR A 72 -16.89 -3.41 3.50
CA TYR A 72 -17.34 -3.84 2.19
C TYR A 72 -17.65 -5.35 2.12
N ASP A 73 -16.99 -6.16 2.94
CA ASP A 73 -17.32 -7.58 3.05
C ASP A 73 -18.72 -7.79 3.64
N LEU A 74 -19.15 -6.92 4.57
CA LEU A 74 -20.53 -6.91 5.06
C LEU A 74 -21.49 -6.51 3.94
N TYR A 75 -21.18 -5.41 3.23
CA TYR A 75 -22.01 -4.94 2.12
C TYR A 75 -22.24 -6.03 1.06
N LYS A 76 -21.18 -6.73 0.62
CA LYS A 76 -21.28 -7.86 -0.30
C LYS A 76 -22.18 -8.97 0.22
N LYS A 77 -21.99 -9.38 1.48
CA LYS A 77 -22.83 -10.41 2.11
C LYS A 77 -24.32 -10.06 2.15
N PHE A 78 -24.65 -8.78 2.26
CA PHE A 78 -26.04 -8.32 2.25
C PHE A 78 -26.64 -8.16 0.84
N MET A 79 -25.80 -7.84 -0.16
CA MET A 79 -26.26 -7.56 -1.53
C MET A 79 -26.15 -8.75 -2.50
N GLY A 80 -25.42 -9.82 -2.14
CA GLY A 80 -25.19 -11.00 -2.99
C GLY A 80 -23.80 -11.02 -3.61
#